data_AF-A0A936IPY4-F1
#
_entry.id   AF-A0A936IPY4-F1
#
_cell.length_a   1.000
_cell.length_b   1.000
_cell.length_c   1.000
_cell.angle_alpha   90.00
_cell.angle_beta   90.00
_cell.angle_gamma   90.00
#
_symmetry.space_group_name_H-M   'P 1'
#
loop_
_entity.id
_entity.type
_entity.pdbx_description
1 polymer ?
#
loop_
_entity_poly.entity_id
_entity_poly.type
_entity_poly.pdbx_seq_one_letter_code
_entity_poly.pdbx_strand_id
1 'polypeptide(L)'
;MESTSRKAEALLASCLDGRWRRDLLDSLLAAGGTKELLSIVVEGLSDRFEPRLCDLYAELFGEALARAIPGLDAHELRRRYERIRAPRVCTAEDPARVVVLSRVTLGADAAVTSVLLDAAKRRFPRARIELAGSRKAWELFGADPRIDHLPVAYPRGGTLAERLSGWPALRNALDGALVVDPDSRLTQLGLLPVCSDEHYFFFESRASGGDRDAPLGLLAAEWARAVFGVDGKPFIAPVETPHRTGDAAVSFGVGENPAKRVADPFEAGLLGGVAARGLSLVVDRGAGGEEGERVDRAVAACGGARIQVWDGSFAAFARSIQASRVYVGYDSAGQHAAAAAGVPSVTVFAGYPCERMFQRWRPWSRVPHAVIQVKDEQPETLVAQALEAVDRLAVS
;
A
#
# COMPACT_ATOMS: atom_id res chain seq x y z
N MET A 1 -34.77 -9.08 1.10
CA MET A 1 -33.40 -9.59 1.28
C MET A 1 -32.51 -8.45 1.74
N GLU A 2 -31.77 -8.63 2.82
CA GLU A 2 -30.78 -7.63 3.26
C GLU A 2 -29.59 -7.60 2.29
N SER A 3 -29.13 -6.39 1.94
CA SER A 3 -27.98 -6.19 1.03
C SER A 3 -26.70 -6.81 1.61
N THR A 4 -25.80 -7.30 0.75
CA THR A 4 -24.46 -7.77 1.13
C THR A 4 -23.68 -6.72 1.90
N SER A 5 -23.83 -5.42 1.55
CA SER A 5 -23.17 -4.32 2.25
C SER A 5 -23.61 -4.22 3.71
N ARG A 6 -24.92 -4.27 3.99
CA ARG A 6 -25.42 -4.19 5.39
C ARG A 6 -24.96 -5.36 6.23
N LYS A 7 -24.92 -6.57 5.65
CA LYS A 7 -24.40 -7.76 6.33
C LYS A 7 -22.92 -7.60 6.68
N ALA A 8 -22.13 -7.08 5.74
CA ALA A 8 -20.71 -6.81 5.96
C ALA A 8 -20.48 -5.70 7.01
N GLU A 9 -21.27 -4.63 6.98
CA GLU A 9 -21.25 -3.57 7.99
C GLU A 9 -21.58 -4.11 9.39
N ALA A 10 -22.64 -4.94 9.51
CA ALA A 10 -23.00 -5.57 10.77
C ALA A 10 -21.92 -6.54 11.29
N LEU A 11 -21.26 -7.27 10.39
CA LEU A 11 -20.14 -8.15 10.72
C LEU A 11 -18.94 -7.35 11.20
N LEU A 12 -18.57 -6.27 10.49
CA LEU A 12 -17.50 -5.36 10.91
C LEU A 12 -17.82 -4.74 12.27
N ALA A 13 -19.03 -4.21 12.48
CA ALA A 13 -19.45 -3.62 13.75
C ALA A 13 -19.31 -4.61 14.90
N SER A 14 -19.75 -5.86 14.72
CA SER A 14 -19.57 -6.91 15.73
C SER A 14 -18.09 -7.11 16.06
N CYS A 15 -17.22 -7.18 15.04
CA CYS A 15 -15.78 -7.34 15.26
C CYS A 15 -15.18 -6.16 16.02
N LEU A 16 -15.61 -4.93 15.74
CA LEU A 16 -15.17 -3.74 16.47
C LEU A 16 -15.58 -3.80 17.95
N ASP A 17 -16.74 -4.38 18.25
CA ASP A 17 -17.21 -4.70 19.61
C ASP A 17 -16.48 -5.89 20.28
N GLY A 18 -15.47 -6.45 19.62
CA GLY A 18 -14.58 -7.48 20.19
C GLY A 18 -14.98 -8.92 19.89
N ARG A 19 -15.97 -9.17 19.02
CA ARG A 19 -16.38 -10.53 18.64
C ARG A 19 -16.84 -10.61 17.19
N TRP A 20 -16.41 -11.61 16.43
CA TRP A 20 -17.01 -11.85 15.13
C TRP A 20 -18.22 -12.80 15.23
N ARG A 21 -19.12 -12.77 14.24
CA ARG A 21 -20.35 -13.57 14.22
C ARG A 21 -20.36 -14.54 13.05
N ARG A 22 -20.41 -15.84 13.36
CA ARG A 22 -20.44 -16.92 12.36
C ARG A 22 -21.65 -16.81 11.43
N ASP A 23 -22.82 -16.57 11.99
CA ASP A 23 -24.06 -16.47 11.22
C ASP A 23 -24.05 -15.30 10.21
N LEU A 24 -23.42 -14.17 10.55
CA LEU A 24 -23.25 -13.04 9.63
C LEU A 24 -22.25 -13.37 8.51
N LEU A 25 -21.13 -14.04 8.83
CA LEU A 25 -20.19 -14.51 7.82
C LEU A 25 -20.85 -15.51 6.86
N ASP A 26 -21.59 -16.48 7.39
CA ASP A 26 -22.31 -17.49 6.60
C ASP A 26 -23.32 -16.83 5.66
N SER A 27 -24.12 -15.90 6.18
CA SER A 27 -25.12 -15.16 5.41
C SER A 27 -24.51 -14.24 4.35
N LEU A 28 -23.33 -13.68 4.60
CA LEU A 28 -22.61 -12.83 3.65
C LEU A 28 -22.04 -13.66 2.50
N LEU A 29 -21.37 -14.78 2.81
CA LEU A 29 -20.78 -15.67 1.82
C LEU A 29 -21.86 -16.33 0.95
N ALA A 30 -22.96 -16.81 1.55
CA ALA A 30 -24.09 -17.40 0.82
C ALA A 30 -24.77 -16.41 -0.15
N ALA A 31 -24.70 -15.11 0.15
CA ALA A 31 -25.20 -14.05 -0.72
C ALA A 31 -24.19 -13.57 -1.78
N GLY A 32 -23.03 -14.24 -1.92
CA GLY A 32 -22.00 -13.85 -2.88
C GLY A 32 -21.22 -12.59 -2.47
N GLY A 33 -21.30 -12.15 -1.21
CA GLY A 33 -20.72 -10.90 -0.72
C GLY A 33 -19.19 -10.90 -0.53
N THR A 34 -18.44 -11.52 -1.45
CA THR A 34 -16.96 -11.57 -1.39
C THR A 34 -16.36 -10.18 -1.50
N LYS A 35 -16.93 -9.31 -2.36
CA LYS A 35 -16.44 -7.94 -2.53
C LYS A 35 -16.55 -7.19 -1.20
N GLU A 36 -17.73 -7.22 -0.58
CA GLU A 36 -18.02 -6.52 0.68
C GLU A 36 -17.26 -7.13 1.87
N LEU A 37 -17.08 -8.46 1.90
CA LEU A 37 -16.22 -9.10 2.89
C LEU A 37 -14.80 -8.49 2.84
N LEU A 38 -14.25 -8.30 1.65
CA LEU A 38 -12.90 -7.75 1.50
C LEU A 38 -12.86 -6.23 1.74
N SER A 39 -13.71 -5.46 1.07
CA SER A 39 -13.64 -3.99 1.08
C SER A 39 -14.26 -3.33 2.32
N ILE A 40 -15.15 -4.03 3.04
CA ILE A 40 -15.77 -3.49 4.27
C ILE A 40 -15.14 -4.16 5.48
N VAL A 41 -15.20 -5.49 5.57
CA VAL A 41 -14.76 -6.18 6.79
C VAL A 41 -13.24 -6.25 6.87
N VAL A 42 -12.56 -6.81 5.86
CA VAL A 42 -11.11 -7.02 5.92
C VAL A 42 -10.35 -5.69 5.93
N GLU A 43 -10.69 -4.75 5.05
CA GLU A 43 -10.12 -3.40 5.05
C GLU A 43 -10.47 -2.66 6.34
N GLY A 44 -11.74 -2.69 6.79
CA GLY A 44 -12.17 -2.03 8.03
C GLY A 44 -11.50 -2.54 9.31
N LEU A 45 -11.06 -3.80 9.33
CA LEU A 45 -10.23 -4.36 10.40
C LEU A 45 -8.75 -3.99 10.23
N SER A 46 -8.23 -4.08 9.01
CA SER A 46 -6.79 -3.91 8.73
C SER A 46 -6.34 -2.46 8.82
N ASP A 47 -7.15 -1.53 8.34
CA ASP A 47 -6.80 -0.10 8.24
C ASP A 47 -6.86 0.63 9.59
N ARG A 48 -7.27 -0.06 10.66
CA ARG A 48 -7.24 0.47 12.02
C ARG A 48 -5.92 0.23 12.74
N PHE A 49 -5.10 -0.72 12.27
CA PHE A 49 -3.80 -1.04 12.85
C PHE A 49 -3.85 -1.39 14.35
N GLU A 50 -4.95 -1.95 14.83
CA GLU A 50 -5.13 -2.34 16.22
C GLU A 50 -4.72 -3.81 16.42
N PRO A 51 -3.76 -4.14 17.31
CA PRO A 51 -3.30 -5.52 17.49
C PRO A 51 -4.42 -6.52 17.80
N ARG A 52 -5.43 -6.13 18.59
CA ARG A 52 -6.61 -6.96 18.91
C ARG A 52 -7.42 -7.36 17.67
N LEU A 53 -7.43 -6.52 16.63
CA LEU A 53 -8.19 -6.78 15.41
C LEU A 53 -7.46 -7.75 14.48
N CYS A 54 -6.14 -7.93 14.66
CA CYS A 54 -5.39 -8.99 13.97
C CYS A 54 -5.84 -10.39 14.42
N ASP A 55 -6.12 -10.57 15.71
CA ASP A 55 -6.63 -11.84 16.25
C ASP A 55 -8.02 -12.15 15.69
N LEU A 56 -8.94 -11.17 15.75
CA LEU A 56 -10.28 -11.30 15.19
C LEU A 56 -10.26 -11.54 13.68
N TYR A 57 -9.35 -10.88 12.95
CA TYR A 57 -9.13 -11.14 11.53
C TYR A 57 -8.69 -12.58 11.30
N ALA A 58 -7.71 -13.09 12.06
CA ALA A 58 -7.21 -14.44 11.90
C ALA A 58 -8.29 -15.50 12.17
N GLU A 59 -9.13 -15.29 13.19
CA GLU A 59 -10.26 -16.15 13.50
C GLU A 59 -11.33 -16.15 12.39
N LEU A 60 -11.85 -14.96 12.07
CA LEU A 60 -12.91 -14.78 11.07
C LEU A 60 -12.47 -15.25 9.69
N PHE A 61 -11.28 -14.84 9.27
CA PHE A 61 -10.83 -15.09 7.90
C PHE A 61 -10.25 -16.49 7.75
N GLY A 62 -9.69 -17.10 8.81
CA GLY A 62 -9.35 -18.52 8.81
C GLY A 62 -10.58 -19.41 8.50
N GLU A 63 -11.74 -19.07 9.04
CA GLU A 63 -13.02 -19.74 8.74
C GLU A 63 -13.48 -19.51 7.30
N ALA A 64 -13.36 -18.28 6.80
CA ALA A 64 -13.66 -17.98 5.39
C ALA A 64 -12.74 -18.76 4.43
N LEU A 65 -11.45 -18.89 4.76
CA LEU A 65 -10.46 -19.62 3.97
C LEU A 65 -10.72 -21.13 3.98
N ALA A 66 -10.98 -21.72 5.14
CA ALA A 66 -11.27 -23.15 5.26
C ALA A 66 -12.50 -23.59 4.44
N ARG A 67 -13.47 -22.69 4.26
CA ARG A 67 -14.64 -22.93 3.39
C ARG A 67 -14.34 -22.73 1.91
N ALA A 68 -13.47 -21.80 1.58
CA ALA A 68 -13.14 -21.45 0.20
C ALA A 68 -12.14 -22.43 -0.44
N ILE A 69 -11.27 -23.05 0.36
CA ILE A 69 -10.20 -23.91 -0.11
C ILE A 69 -10.26 -25.28 0.59
N PRO A 70 -10.61 -26.35 -0.14
CA PRO A 70 -10.59 -27.70 0.41
C PRO A 70 -9.23 -28.10 0.98
N GLY A 71 -9.23 -28.73 2.15
CA GLY A 71 -8.02 -29.20 2.83
C GLY A 71 -7.36 -28.18 3.75
N LEU A 72 -7.90 -26.95 3.85
CA LEU A 72 -7.51 -26.02 4.91
C LEU A 72 -8.39 -26.20 6.15
N ASP A 73 -7.77 -26.16 7.32
CA ASP A 73 -8.45 -26.14 8.61
C ASP A 73 -8.25 -24.77 9.28
N ALA A 74 -9.35 -24.15 9.72
CA ALA A 74 -9.32 -22.80 10.29
C ALA A 74 -8.49 -22.72 11.58
N HIS A 75 -8.51 -23.77 12.40
CA HIS A 75 -7.76 -23.83 13.65
C HIS A 75 -6.27 -24.01 13.39
N GLU A 76 -5.88 -24.82 12.41
CA GLU A 76 -4.49 -24.95 11.95
C GLU A 76 -3.94 -23.65 11.38
N LEU A 77 -4.70 -22.94 10.55
CA LEU A 77 -4.33 -21.63 10.01
C LEU A 77 -4.06 -20.62 11.14
N ARG A 78 -4.96 -20.55 12.13
CA ARG A 78 -4.80 -19.69 13.31
C ARG A 78 -3.55 -20.05 14.12
N ARG A 79 -3.37 -21.32 14.47
CA ARG A 79 -2.18 -21.76 15.23
C ARG A 79 -0.89 -21.44 14.49
N ARG A 80 -0.89 -21.56 13.16
CA ARG A 80 0.26 -21.15 12.34
C ARG A 80 0.48 -19.65 12.43
N TYR A 81 -0.57 -18.86 12.23
CA TYR A 81 -0.52 -17.40 12.32
C TYR A 81 0.08 -16.91 13.64
N GLU A 82 -0.34 -17.50 14.77
CA GLU A 82 0.18 -17.21 16.10
C GLU A 82 1.69 -17.46 16.21
N ARG A 83 2.23 -18.49 15.54
CA ARG A 83 3.68 -18.76 15.52
C ARG A 83 4.45 -17.76 14.66
N ILE A 84 3.99 -17.51 13.43
CA ILE A 84 4.76 -16.72 12.45
C ILE A 84 4.80 -15.22 12.75
N ARG A 85 3.81 -14.69 13.48
CA ARG A 85 3.73 -13.26 13.81
C ARG A 85 4.70 -12.83 14.90
N ALA A 86 5.22 -13.77 15.68
CA ALA A 86 6.31 -13.50 16.60
C ALA A 86 7.61 -13.30 15.80
N PRO A 87 8.21 -12.10 15.80
CA PRO A 87 9.44 -11.86 15.06
C PRO A 87 10.55 -12.75 15.59
N ARG A 88 11.30 -13.39 14.68
CA ARG A 88 12.44 -14.23 15.00
C ARG A 88 13.67 -13.78 14.23
N VAL A 89 14.83 -13.84 14.87
CA VAL A 89 16.10 -13.55 14.20
C VAL A 89 16.32 -14.57 13.09
N CYS A 90 16.67 -14.09 11.90
CA CYS A 90 17.02 -14.91 10.77
C CYS A 90 18.44 -15.44 10.92
N THR A 91 18.55 -16.74 11.11
CA THR A 91 19.83 -17.47 11.24
C THR A 91 20.36 -18.00 9.91
N ALA A 92 19.60 -17.87 8.81
CA ALA A 92 20.08 -18.28 7.49
C ALA A 92 21.29 -17.42 7.07
N GLU A 93 22.38 -18.05 6.65
CA GLU A 93 23.57 -17.31 6.21
C GLU A 93 23.51 -16.99 4.71
N ASP A 94 23.39 -18.02 3.86
CA ASP A 94 23.42 -17.92 2.40
C ASP A 94 22.25 -18.65 1.73
N PRO A 95 21.00 -18.18 1.85
CA PRO A 95 19.90 -18.72 1.06
C PRO A 95 20.18 -18.50 -0.43
N ALA A 96 19.95 -19.52 -1.25
CA ALA A 96 20.10 -19.38 -2.71
C ALA A 96 19.09 -18.37 -3.29
N ARG A 97 17.90 -18.30 -2.67
CA ARG A 97 16.75 -17.54 -3.15
C ARG A 97 16.01 -16.87 -2.01
N VAL A 98 15.76 -15.58 -2.15
CA VAL A 98 14.94 -14.77 -1.24
C VAL A 98 13.82 -14.12 -2.03
N VAL A 99 12.58 -14.37 -1.62
CA VAL A 99 11.40 -13.82 -2.28
C VAL A 99 10.69 -12.88 -1.33
N VAL A 100 10.57 -11.61 -1.72
CA VAL A 100 9.75 -10.63 -1.00
C VAL A 100 8.39 -10.56 -1.66
N LEU A 101 7.31 -10.66 -0.89
CA LEU A 101 5.95 -10.60 -1.43
C LEU A 101 5.50 -9.15 -1.61
N SER A 102 4.87 -8.84 -2.74
CA SER A 102 4.20 -7.55 -2.93
C SER A 102 3.01 -7.43 -1.97
N ARG A 103 2.78 -6.24 -1.45
CA ARG A 103 1.57 -5.84 -0.72
C ARG A 103 0.33 -5.73 -1.61
N VAL A 104 0.49 -5.90 -2.93
CA VAL A 104 -0.53 -5.76 -4.00
C VAL A 104 -0.94 -4.31 -4.30
N THR A 105 -0.65 -3.36 -3.40
CA THR A 105 -0.87 -1.91 -3.61
C THR A 105 0.45 -1.17 -3.78
N LEU A 106 0.55 -0.34 -4.82
CA LEU A 106 1.80 0.32 -5.22
C LEU A 106 2.36 1.25 -4.14
N GLY A 107 1.49 1.99 -3.43
CA GLY A 107 1.92 2.85 -2.33
C GLY A 107 2.52 2.08 -1.16
N ALA A 108 1.92 0.93 -0.82
CA ALA A 108 2.47 0.08 0.22
C ALA A 108 3.74 -0.65 -0.22
N ASP A 109 3.85 -0.99 -1.51
CA ASP A 109 5.09 -1.53 -2.05
C ASP A 109 6.22 -0.49 -1.99
N ALA A 110 5.96 0.76 -2.34
CA ALA A 110 6.93 1.84 -2.20
C ALA A 110 7.28 2.15 -0.73
N ALA A 111 6.33 2.08 0.19
CA ALA A 111 6.53 2.44 1.60
C ALA A 111 7.13 1.33 2.47
N VAL A 112 6.77 0.07 2.21
CA VAL A 112 7.05 -1.08 3.10
C VAL A 112 7.84 -2.15 2.35
N THR A 113 7.33 -2.65 1.21
CA THR A 113 7.99 -3.74 0.47
C THR A 113 9.38 -3.34 0.01
N SER A 114 9.59 -2.09 -0.41
CA SER A 114 10.89 -1.54 -0.80
C SER A 114 11.91 -1.58 0.36
N VAL A 115 11.47 -1.27 1.59
CA VAL A 115 12.31 -1.34 2.79
C VAL A 115 12.79 -2.78 3.01
N LEU A 116 11.89 -3.75 2.86
CA LEU A 116 12.24 -5.16 3.04
C LEU A 116 13.05 -5.72 1.86
N LEU A 117 12.85 -5.23 0.63
CA LEU A 117 13.71 -5.54 -0.52
C LEU A 117 15.14 -5.01 -0.31
N ASP A 118 15.31 -3.79 0.18
CA ASP A 118 16.62 -3.22 0.49
C ASP A 118 17.31 -3.99 1.62
N ALA A 119 16.58 -4.34 2.68
CA ALA A 119 17.08 -5.19 3.75
C ALA A 119 17.51 -6.58 3.23
N ALA A 120 16.68 -7.24 2.41
CA ALA A 120 16.99 -8.55 1.84
C ALA A 120 18.25 -8.51 0.96
N LYS A 121 18.39 -7.51 0.08
CA LYS A 121 19.60 -7.33 -0.76
C LYS A 121 20.86 -7.17 0.07
N ARG A 122 20.79 -6.43 1.18
CA ARG A 122 21.94 -6.18 2.06
C ARG A 122 22.30 -7.38 2.91
N ARG A 123 21.29 -8.08 3.45
CA ARG A 123 21.49 -9.25 4.30
C ARG A 123 21.98 -10.46 3.51
N PHE A 124 21.54 -10.59 2.26
CA PHE A 124 21.82 -11.74 1.40
C PHE A 124 22.43 -11.29 0.06
N PRO A 125 23.68 -10.79 0.05
CA PRO A 125 24.30 -10.23 -1.15
C PRO A 125 24.50 -11.27 -2.27
N ARG A 126 24.57 -12.56 -1.92
CA ARG A 126 24.74 -13.68 -2.86
C ARG A 126 23.44 -14.31 -3.33
N ALA A 127 22.32 -14.06 -2.63
CA ALA A 127 21.04 -14.63 -2.98
C ALA A 127 20.48 -13.99 -4.26
N ARG A 128 19.70 -14.77 -5.00
CA ARG A 128 18.75 -14.25 -5.98
C ARG A 128 17.58 -13.60 -5.23
N ILE A 129 17.35 -12.31 -5.46
CA ILE A 129 16.24 -11.57 -4.83
C ILE A 129 15.12 -11.41 -5.85
N GLU A 130 13.91 -11.83 -5.48
CA GLU A 130 12.73 -11.73 -6.31
C GLU A 130 11.61 -10.96 -5.61
N LEU A 131 10.88 -10.15 -6.38
CA LEU A 131 9.59 -9.61 -5.96
C LEU A 131 8.46 -10.48 -6.52
N ALA A 132 7.67 -11.09 -5.64
CA ALA A 132 6.48 -11.84 -6.00
C ALA A 132 5.26 -10.92 -6.08
N GLY A 133 4.73 -10.69 -7.28
CA GLY A 133 3.58 -9.81 -7.45
C GLY A 133 3.21 -9.53 -8.90
N SER A 134 2.31 -8.58 -9.09
CA SER A 134 1.93 -8.13 -10.44
C SER A 134 3.10 -7.45 -11.15
N ARG A 135 3.08 -7.45 -12.48
CA ARG A 135 4.06 -6.71 -13.29
C ARG A 135 4.14 -5.23 -12.89
N LYS A 136 2.98 -4.59 -12.68
CA LYS A 136 2.89 -3.17 -12.23
C LYS A 136 3.65 -2.90 -10.93
N ALA A 137 3.65 -3.84 -9.99
CA ALA A 137 4.39 -3.71 -8.74
C ALA A 137 5.90 -3.84 -8.97
N TRP A 138 6.33 -4.79 -9.80
CA TRP A 138 7.75 -4.96 -10.15
C TRP A 138 8.32 -3.80 -10.96
N GLU A 139 7.54 -3.18 -11.83
CA GLU A 139 7.99 -2.05 -12.66
C GLU A 139 8.47 -0.84 -11.83
N LEU A 140 8.10 -0.73 -10.54
CA LEU A 140 8.63 0.27 -9.61
C LEU A 140 10.08 0.03 -9.18
N PHE A 141 10.59 -1.19 -9.33
CA PHE A 141 11.91 -1.61 -8.86
C PHE A 141 12.77 -2.26 -9.94
N GLY A 142 12.21 -2.59 -11.10
CA GLY A 142 12.85 -3.44 -12.10
C GLY A 142 14.08 -2.83 -12.81
N ALA A 143 14.39 -1.53 -12.60
CA ALA A 143 15.68 -0.98 -13.03
C ALA A 143 16.83 -1.35 -12.07
N ASP A 144 16.52 -1.87 -10.88
CA ASP A 144 17.52 -2.44 -9.98
C ASP A 144 17.90 -3.86 -10.44
N PRO A 145 19.15 -4.09 -10.90
CA PRO A 145 19.57 -5.38 -11.44
C PRO A 145 19.65 -6.49 -10.38
N ARG A 146 19.48 -6.16 -9.09
CA ARG A 146 19.43 -7.16 -8.01
C ARG A 146 18.02 -7.75 -7.83
N ILE A 147 16.99 -7.27 -8.53
CA ILE A 147 15.59 -7.64 -8.26
C ILE A 147 14.93 -8.26 -9.50
N ASP A 148 14.74 -9.57 -9.44
CA ASP A 148 13.99 -10.31 -10.45
C ASP A 148 12.47 -10.25 -10.19
N HIS A 149 11.68 -10.47 -11.25
CA HIS A 149 10.23 -10.58 -11.14
C HIS A 149 9.79 -12.03 -10.98
N LEU A 150 9.06 -12.33 -9.90
CA LEU A 150 8.25 -13.55 -9.81
C LEU A 150 6.77 -13.17 -10.07
N PRO A 151 6.21 -13.46 -11.26
CA PRO A 151 4.86 -13.06 -11.60
C PRO A 151 3.83 -13.80 -10.76
N VAL A 152 3.03 -13.04 -10.02
CA VAL A 152 1.89 -13.56 -9.25
C VAL A 152 0.66 -12.73 -9.56
N ALA A 153 -0.39 -13.41 -10.03
CA ALA A 153 -1.69 -12.79 -10.24
C ALA A 153 -2.45 -12.70 -8.92
N TYR A 154 -3.10 -11.57 -8.68
CA TYR A 154 -4.07 -11.40 -7.59
C TYR A 154 -5.39 -10.87 -8.17
N PRO A 155 -6.35 -11.75 -8.46
CA PRO A 155 -7.62 -11.34 -9.05
C PRO A 155 -8.38 -10.39 -8.11
N ARG A 156 -8.90 -9.30 -8.68
CA ARG A 156 -9.72 -8.31 -7.94
C ARG A 156 -11.22 -8.52 -8.12
N GLY A 157 -11.63 -9.53 -8.88
CA GLY A 157 -13.03 -9.90 -9.13
C GLY A 157 -13.30 -11.37 -8.81
N GLY A 158 -14.57 -11.76 -8.86
CA GLY A 158 -15.01 -13.13 -8.58
C GLY A 158 -15.24 -13.43 -7.10
N THR A 159 -15.66 -14.66 -6.86
CA THR A 159 -15.85 -15.31 -5.56
C THR A 159 -14.54 -15.42 -4.78
N LEU A 160 -14.63 -15.66 -3.47
CA LEU A 160 -13.46 -15.83 -2.63
C LEU A 160 -12.56 -16.98 -3.12
N ALA A 161 -13.16 -18.11 -3.52
CA ALA A 161 -12.41 -19.25 -4.05
C ALA A 161 -11.66 -18.90 -5.35
N GLU A 162 -12.28 -18.17 -6.27
CA GLU A 162 -11.62 -17.74 -7.52
C GLU A 162 -10.44 -16.79 -7.25
N ARG A 163 -10.59 -15.84 -6.32
CA ARG A 163 -9.49 -14.96 -5.92
C ARG A 163 -8.32 -15.70 -5.30
N LEU A 164 -8.58 -16.81 -4.63
CA LEU A 164 -7.59 -17.62 -3.92
C LEU A 164 -7.07 -18.80 -4.74
N SER A 165 -7.61 -19.03 -5.94
CA SER A 165 -7.22 -20.12 -6.84
C SER A 165 -5.73 -20.11 -7.22
N GLY A 166 -5.07 -18.94 -7.14
CA GLY A 166 -3.64 -18.81 -7.36
C GLY A 166 -2.75 -19.32 -6.20
N TRP A 167 -3.32 -19.63 -5.03
CA TRP A 167 -2.54 -20.02 -3.86
C TRP A 167 -1.68 -21.29 -4.05
N PRO A 168 -2.16 -22.39 -4.65
CA PRO A 168 -1.32 -23.57 -4.89
C PRO A 168 -0.12 -23.28 -5.81
N ALA A 169 -0.34 -22.46 -6.85
CA ALA A 169 0.73 -22.04 -7.75
C ALA A 169 1.75 -21.15 -7.02
N LEU A 170 1.29 -20.23 -6.17
CA LEU A 170 2.15 -19.41 -5.34
C LEU A 170 3.00 -20.27 -4.38
N ARG A 171 2.38 -21.23 -3.69
CA ARG A 171 3.09 -22.15 -2.79
C ARG A 171 4.18 -22.93 -3.53
N ASN A 172 3.86 -23.49 -4.69
CA ASN A 172 4.84 -24.21 -5.51
C ASN A 172 5.97 -23.29 -6.00
N ALA A 173 5.64 -22.06 -6.39
CA ALA A 173 6.61 -21.07 -6.84
C ALA A 173 7.50 -20.54 -5.72
N LEU A 174 7.17 -20.75 -4.45
CA LEU A 174 7.94 -20.32 -3.27
C LEU A 174 8.66 -21.48 -2.57
N ASP A 175 8.56 -22.70 -3.10
CA ASP A 175 9.22 -23.85 -2.53
C ASP A 175 10.76 -23.66 -2.48
N GLY A 176 11.36 -24.06 -1.36
CA GLY A 176 12.79 -23.89 -1.08
C GLY A 176 13.30 -22.44 -0.95
N ALA A 177 12.44 -21.42 -1.05
CA ALA A 177 12.84 -20.02 -0.89
C ALA A 177 12.74 -19.55 0.57
N LEU A 178 13.60 -18.60 0.94
CA LEU A 178 13.36 -17.74 2.10
C LEU A 178 12.32 -16.69 1.70
N VAL A 179 11.18 -16.67 2.37
CA VAL A 179 10.06 -15.77 2.04
C VAL A 179 9.98 -14.64 3.06
N VAL A 180 9.95 -13.41 2.56
CA VAL A 180 9.72 -12.19 3.34
C VAL A 180 8.34 -11.66 3.00
N ASP A 181 7.44 -11.70 3.97
CA ASP A 181 6.05 -11.28 3.80
C ASP A 181 5.79 -9.95 4.54
N PRO A 182 5.62 -8.83 3.83
CA PRO A 182 5.31 -7.51 4.40
C PRO A 182 3.84 -7.32 4.80
N ASP A 183 3.12 -8.36 5.22
CA ASP A 183 1.66 -8.32 5.42
C ASP A 183 0.88 -8.27 4.09
N SER A 184 1.23 -9.20 3.20
CA SER A 184 0.75 -9.29 1.82
C SER A 184 -0.67 -9.83 1.71
N ARG A 185 -1.45 -9.27 0.78
CA ARG A 185 -2.74 -9.86 0.37
C ARG A 185 -2.58 -11.21 -0.35
N LEU A 186 -1.41 -11.53 -0.90
CA LEU A 186 -1.15 -12.80 -1.58
C LEU A 186 -1.26 -14.00 -0.63
N THR A 187 -0.86 -13.82 0.63
CA THR A 187 -0.96 -14.82 1.71
C THR A 187 -2.18 -14.58 2.60
N GLN A 188 -3.07 -13.65 2.22
CA GLN A 188 -4.17 -13.18 3.06
C GLN A 188 -3.66 -12.74 4.45
N LEU A 189 -2.68 -11.84 4.41
CA LEU A 189 -2.08 -11.21 5.59
C LEU A 189 -1.46 -12.25 6.53
N GLY A 190 -0.68 -13.18 5.96
CA GLY A 190 0.05 -14.21 6.70
C GLY A 190 -0.72 -15.51 6.98
N LEU A 191 -2.02 -15.56 6.72
CA LEU A 191 -2.84 -16.75 7.04
C LEU A 191 -2.50 -17.96 6.16
N LEU A 192 -2.40 -17.78 4.84
CA LEU A 192 -2.16 -18.87 3.92
C LEU A 192 -0.69 -19.33 3.97
N PRO A 193 -0.43 -20.63 4.23
CA PRO A 193 0.92 -21.15 4.22
C PRO A 193 1.47 -21.24 2.79
N VAL A 194 2.69 -20.75 2.57
CA VAL A 194 3.35 -20.75 1.25
C VAL A 194 4.72 -21.43 1.24
N CYS A 195 5.33 -21.62 2.40
CA CYS A 195 6.57 -22.39 2.61
C CYS A 195 6.62 -22.84 4.08
N SER A 196 7.70 -23.50 4.49
CA SER A 196 7.92 -23.88 5.89
C SER A 196 8.01 -22.64 6.80
N ASP A 197 7.52 -22.75 8.03
CA ASP A 197 7.55 -21.65 9.01
C ASP A 197 8.99 -21.17 9.28
N GLU A 198 9.98 -22.07 9.18
CA GLU A 198 11.42 -21.79 9.34
C GLU A 198 12.01 -20.89 8.25
N HIS A 199 11.42 -20.88 7.06
CA HIS A 199 11.84 -20.04 5.94
C HIS A 199 10.92 -18.83 5.71
N TYR A 200 9.85 -18.72 6.51
CA TYR A 200 8.87 -17.64 6.38
C TYR A 200 9.09 -16.56 7.44
N PHE A 201 9.30 -15.32 6.99
CA PHE A 201 9.51 -14.15 7.84
C PHE A 201 8.40 -13.14 7.61
N PHE A 202 7.53 -13.00 8.61
CA PHE A 202 6.32 -12.19 8.54
C PHE A 202 6.47 -10.88 9.29
N PHE A 203 6.30 -9.77 8.57
CA PHE A 203 6.14 -8.45 9.15
C PHE A 203 4.66 -8.13 9.29
N GLU A 204 4.07 -8.37 10.47
CA GLU A 204 2.67 -8.04 10.77
C GLU A 204 2.50 -6.51 10.90
N SER A 205 2.42 -5.82 9.77
CA SER A 205 2.35 -4.36 9.69
C SER A 205 1.22 -3.76 10.54
N ARG A 206 0.11 -4.48 10.67
CA ARG A 206 -1.09 -4.08 11.42
C ARG A 206 -0.87 -4.01 12.93
N ALA A 207 -0.01 -4.86 13.50
CA ALA A 207 0.24 -4.88 14.96
C ALA A 207 1.62 -4.30 15.34
N SER A 208 2.52 -4.14 14.36
CA SER A 208 3.89 -3.66 14.61
C SER A 208 3.91 -2.29 15.28
N GLY A 209 4.92 -2.09 16.13
CA GLY A 209 5.17 -0.83 16.84
C GLY A 209 4.35 -0.62 18.12
N GLY A 210 3.48 -1.55 18.50
CA GLY A 210 2.62 -1.41 19.68
C GLY A 210 1.78 -0.13 19.56
N ASP A 211 1.71 0.66 20.63
CA ASP A 211 0.94 1.92 20.65
C ASP A 211 1.68 3.14 20.10
N ARG A 212 2.87 2.96 19.51
CA ARG A 212 3.63 4.08 18.95
C ARG A 212 2.97 4.61 17.67
N ASP A 213 2.88 5.94 17.60
CA ASP A 213 2.56 6.70 16.39
C ASP A 213 3.78 6.78 15.47
N ALA A 214 4.02 5.69 14.73
CA ALA A 214 5.13 5.54 13.82
C ALA A 214 4.64 5.14 12.41
N PRO A 215 5.23 5.71 11.34
CA PRO A 215 4.90 5.34 9.98
C PRO A 215 5.36 3.92 9.66
N LEU A 216 4.63 3.24 8.78
CA LEU A 216 4.88 1.83 8.44
C LEU A 216 6.28 1.58 7.87
N GLY A 217 6.83 2.52 7.09
CA GLY A 217 8.19 2.40 6.56
C GLY A 217 9.25 2.31 7.67
N LEU A 218 9.10 3.13 8.73
CA LEU A 218 10.00 3.10 9.88
C LEU A 218 9.87 1.77 10.64
N LEU A 219 8.63 1.33 10.88
CA LEU A 219 8.37 0.05 11.55
C LEU A 219 8.91 -1.15 10.76
N ALA A 220 8.84 -1.09 9.42
CA ALA A 220 9.41 -2.12 8.55
C ALA A 220 10.94 -2.14 8.66
N ALA A 221 11.59 -0.97 8.75
CA ALA A 221 13.03 -0.89 8.92
C ALA A 221 13.49 -1.39 10.29
N GLU A 222 12.77 -1.06 11.36
CA GLU A 222 13.03 -1.59 12.70
C GLU A 222 12.83 -3.11 12.76
N TRP A 223 11.78 -3.62 12.11
CA TRP A 223 11.57 -5.07 11.98
C TRP A 223 12.70 -5.73 11.20
N ALA A 224 13.14 -5.15 10.08
CA ALA A 224 14.28 -5.64 9.31
C ALA A 224 15.57 -5.64 10.14
N ARG A 225 15.80 -4.63 10.98
CA ARG A 225 16.94 -4.61 11.91
C ARG A 225 16.85 -5.75 12.92
N ALA A 226 15.69 -5.97 13.53
CA ALA A 226 15.48 -7.02 14.53
C ALA A 226 15.58 -8.43 13.93
N VAL A 227 15.06 -8.64 12.73
CA VAL A 227 14.98 -9.96 12.08
C VAL A 227 16.22 -10.26 11.26
N PHE A 228 16.72 -9.31 10.48
CA PHE A 228 17.85 -9.50 9.57
C PHE A 228 19.17 -8.87 10.04
N GLY A 229 19.17 -8.07 11.11
CA GLY A 229 20.38 -7.39 11.58
C GLY A 229 20.84 -6.24 10.67
N VAL A 230 19.98 -5.79 9.74
CA VAL A 230 20.29 -4.72 8.79
C VAL A 230 19.15 -3.70 8.70
N ASP A 231 19.51 -2.44 8.48
CA ASP A 231 18.53 -1.39 8.23
C ASP A 231 18.13 -1.34 6.76
N GLY A 232 16.85 -1.59 6.48
CA GLY A 232 16.25 -1.28 5.19
C GLY A 232 15.92 0.21 5.05
N LYS A 233 15.86 0.70 3.82
CA LYS A 233 15.42 2.06 3.48
C LYS A 233 14.44 2.01 2.31
N PRO A 234 13.45 2.91 2.27
CA PRO A 234 12.54 2.98 1.16
C PRO A 234 13.30 3.44 -0.08
N PHE A 235 13.00 2.83 -1.22
CA PHE A 235 13.57 3.20 -2.52
C PHE A 235 12.61 2.87 -3.65
N ILE A 236 12.80 3.48 -4.81
CA ILE A 236 12.22 3.05 -6.08
C ILE A 236 13.33 3.02 -7.14
N ALA A 237 13.19 2.12 -8.11
CA ALA A 237 14.04 2.03 -9.29
C ALA A 237 13.15 1.69 -10.51
N PRO A 238 12.34 2.65 -11.01
CA PRO A 238 11.37 2.35 -12.04
C PRO A 238 12.02 1.98 -13.38
N VAL A 239 11.46 1.00 -14.09
CA VAL A 239 12.00 0.50 -15.38
C VAL A 239 11.94 1.51 -16.53
N GLU A 240 10.98 2.42 -16.50
CA GLU A 240 10.73 3.37 -17.59
C GLU A 240 11.51 4.67 -17.39
N THR A 241 12.16 5.17 -18.44
CA THR A 241 12.72 6.54 -18.49
C THR A 241 11.62 7.52 -18.90
N PRO A 242 11.48 8.68 -18.25
CA PRO A 242 10.34 9.54 -18.49
C PRO A 242 10.52 10.31 -19.80
N HIS A 243 9.46 10.42 -20.59
CA HIS A 243 9.42 11.31 -21.76
C HIS A 243 9.06 12.75 -21.38
N ARG A 244 8.60 12.98 -20.15
CA ARG A 244 8.14 14.28 -19.63
C ARG A 244 8.49 14.44 -18.16
N THR A 245 9.08 15.59 -17.83
CA THR A 245 9.42 15.99 -16.46
C THR A 245 8.91 17.40 -16.21
N GLY A 246 8.61 17.69 -14.95
CA GLY A 246 8.30 19.04 -14.48
C GLY A 246 8.97 19.30 -13.14
N ASP A 247 9.04 20.57 -12.76
CA ASP A 247 9.54 20.98 -11.44
C ASP A 247 8.70 20.37 -10.30
N ALA A 248 7.39 20.21 -10.51
CA ALA A 248 6.48 19.56 -9.57
C ALA A 248 5.72 18.40 -10.23
N ALA A 249 5.70 17.25 -9.56
CA ALA A 249 4.85 16.13 -9.91
C ALA A 249 3.57 16.17 -9.08
N VAL A 250 2.41 16.00 -9.71
CA VAL A 250 1.11 16.10 -9.04
C VAL A 250 0.26 14.87 -9.32
N SER A 251 -0.38 14.30 -8.29
CA SER A 251 -1.39 13.24 -8.48
C SER A 251 -2.60 13.49 -7.58
N PHE A 252 -3.78 13.47 -8.20
CA PHE A 252 -5.07 13.58 -7.53
C PHE A 252 -5.81 12.24 -7.47
N GLY A 253 -5.08 11.14 -7.66
CA GLY A 253 -5.65 9.81 -7.60
C GLY A 253 -6.11 9.44 -6.20
N VAL A 254 -7.34 8.95 -6.08
CA VAL A 254 -7.95 8.55 -4.80
C VAL A 254 -8.19 7.05 -4.70
N GLY A 255 -7.84 6.29 -5.74
CA GLY A 255 -7.94 4.83 -5.74
C GLY A 255 -9.36 4.32 -5.53
N GLU A 256 -10.32 4.97 -6.18
CA GLU A 256 -11.77 4.68 -6.07
C GLU A 256 -12.38 4.96 -4.68
N ASN A 257 -11.67 5.64 -3.77
CA ASN A 257 -12.20 6.07 -2.48
C ASN A 257 -12.53 7.58 -2.49
N PRO A 258 -13.79 7.99 -2.74
CA PRO A 258 -14.17 9.40 -2.77
C PRO A 258 -13.99 10.12 -1.44
N ALA A 259 -13.93 9.41 -0.30
CA ALA A 259 -13.72 10.03 1.01
C ALA A 259 -12.32 10.65 1.15
N LYS A 260 -11.34 10.20 0.34
CA LYS A 260 -9.98 10.78 0.30
C LYS A 260 -9.91 12.12 -0.44
N ARG A 261 -10.99 12.50 -1.12
CA ARG A 261 -11.01 13.66 -2.01
C ARG A 261 -11.49 14.91 -1.25
N VAL A 262 -10.87 16.05 -1.53
CA VAL A 262 -11.38 17.37 -1.13
C VAL A 262 -12.33 17.91 -2.21
N ALA A 263 -13.41 18.57 -1.78
CA ALA A 263 -14.38 19.15 -2.70
C ALA A 263 -13.78 20.21 -3.65
N ASP A 264 -14.40 20.38 -4.82
CA ASP A 264 -14.03 21.46 -5.74
C ASP A 264 -14.24 22.83 -5.08
N PRO A 265 -13.43 23.85 -5.42
CA PRO A 265 -12.44 23.89 -6.50
C PRO A 265 -11.00 23.52 -6.09
N PHE A 266 -10.80 22.70 -5.05
CA PHE A 266 -9.49 22.40 -4.46
C PHE A 266 -8.40 22.07 -5.49
N GLU A 267 -8.65 21.14 -6.41
CA GLU A 267 -7.64 20.62 -7.33
C GLU A 267 -7.19 21.67 -8.34
N ALA A 268 -8.13 22.42 -8.92
CA ALA A 268 -7.83 23.54 -9.80
C ALA A 268 -7.08 24.65 -9.05
N GLY A 269 -7.51 24.96 -7.82
CA GLY A 269 -6.83 25.94 -6.96
C GLY A 269 -5.39 25.55 -6.65
N LEU A 270 -5.13 24.27 -6.36
CA LEU A 270 -3.79 23.76 -6.10
C LEU A 270 -2.91 23.79 -7.36
N LEU A 271 -3.41 23.30 -8.50
CA LEU A 271 -2.67 23.35 -9.77
C LEU A 271 -2.31 24.79 -10.16
N GLY A 272 -3.28 25.69 -10.13
CA GLY A 272 -3.09 27.11 -10.46
C GLY A 272 -2.11 27.78 -9.50
N GLY A 273 -2.23 27.51 -8.20
CA GLY A 273 -1.35 28.07 -7.18
C GLY A 273 0.10 27.59 -7.28
N VAL A 274 0.33 26.32 -7.62
CA VAL A 274 1.67 25.77 -7.85
C VAL A 274 2.26 26.35 -9.16
N ALA A 275 1.47 26.43 -10.23
CA ALA A 275 1.91 27.02 -11.49
C ALA A 275 2.25 28.52 -11.38
N ALA A 276 1.50 29.26 -10.56
CA ALA A 276 1.74 30.69 -10.28
C ALA A 276 3.08 30.95 -9.57
N ARG A 277 3.67 29.94 -8.92
CA ARG A 277 5.03 29.99 -8.34
C ARG A 277 6.14 29.78 -9.38
N GLY A 278 5.77 29.69 -10.66
CA GLY A 278 6.70 29.52 -11.76
C GLY A 278 7.17 28.07 -11.97
N LEU A 279 6.60 27.10 -11.25
CA LEU A 279 6.92 25.69 -11.42
C LEU A 279 6.23 25.13 -12.67
N SER A 280 6.92 24.29 -13.43
CA SER A 280 6.32 23.42 -14.45
C SER A 280 5.75 22.17 -13.79
N LEU A 281 4.56 21.74 -14.20
CA LEU A 281 3.84 20.62 -13.59
C LEU A 281 3.75 19.43 -14.54
N VAL A 282 3.97 18.24 -14.00
CA VAL A 282 3.52 16.97 -14.59
C VAL A 282 2.43 16.39 -13.71
N VAL A 283 1.22 16.27 -14.25
CA VAL A 283 0.02 15.85 -13.52
C VAL A 283 -0.39 14.46 -13.98
N ASP A 284 -0.39 13.50 -13.08
CA ASP A 284 -0.93 12.16 -13.32
C ASP A 284 -2.43 12.24 -13.56
N ARG A 285 -2.86 11.77 -14.73
CA ARG A 285 -4.28 11.67 -15.09
C ARG A 285 -5.01 10.60 -14.27
N GLY A 286 -4.28 9.68 -13.65
CA GLY A 286 -4.84 8.57 -12.87
C GLY A 286 -5.32 7.43 -13.76
N ALA A 287 -6.11 6.52 -13.20
CA ALA A 287 -6.51 5.27 -13.86
C ALA A 287 -7.56 5.43 -14.99
N GLY A 288 -7.98 6.65 -15.30
CA GLY A 288 -9.06 6.98 -16.24
C GLY A 288 -10.44 7.08 -15.57
N GLY A 289 -11.50 7.15 -16.38
CA GLY A 289 -12.87 7.35 -15.90
C GLY A 289 -13.05 8.71 -15.20
N GLU A 290 -13.85 8.73 -14.13
CA GLU A 290 -14.15 9.94 -13.36
C GLU A 290 -12.89 10.64 -12.82
N GLU A 291 -11.87 9.87 -12.43
CA GLU A 291 -10.60 10.40 -11.93
C GLU A 291 -9.87 11.20 -13.02
N GLY A 292 -9.77 10.65 -14.22
CA GLY A 292 -9.15 11.32 -15.36
C GLY A 292 -9.94 12.54 -15.83
N GLU A 293 -11.26 12.42 -15.94
CA GLU A 293 -12.11 13.55 -16.34
C GLU A 293 -12.04 14.72 -15.36
N ARG A 294 -11.89 14.43 -14.06
CA ARG A 294 -11.70 15.45 -13.03
C ARG A 294 -10.36 16.17 -13.16
N VAL A 295 -9.27 15.42 -13.38
CA VAL A 295 -7.96 16.01 -13.67
C VAL A 295 -8.03 16.90 -14.91
N ASP A 296 -8.65 16.41 -15.99
CA ASP A 296 -8.80 17.17 -17.25
C ASP A 296 -9.55 18.49 -17.01
N ARG A 297 -10.64 18.49 -16.22
CA ARG A 297 -11.37 19.72 -15.84
C ARG A 297 -10.52 20.68 -15.02
N ALA A 298 -9.77 20.18 -14.03
CA ALA A 298 -8.92 21.01 -13.17
C ALA A 298 -7.78 21.67 -13.96
N VAL A 299 -7.17 20.94 -14.90
CA VAL A 299 -6.13 21.46 -15.79
C VAL A 299 -6.69 22.51 -16.74
N ALA A 300 -7.87 22.26 -17.35
CA ALA A 300 -8.53 23.21 -18.24
C ALA A 300 -8.82 24.56 -17.55
N ALA A 301 -9.20 24.54 -16.27
CA ALA A 301 -9.44 25.75 -15.48
C ALA A 301 -8.18 26.61 -15.26
N CYS A 302 -6.98 26.06 -15.41
CA CYS A 302 -5.71 26.74 -15.13
C CYS A 302 -5.01 27.36 -16.37
N GLY A 303 -5.54 27.18 -17.59
CA GLY A 303 -4.96 27.78 -18.80
C GLY A 303 -3.68 27.12 -19.35
N GLY A 304 -3.31 25.94 -18.85
CA GLY A 304 -2.48 24.91 -19.53
C GLY A 304 -0.99 25.19 -19.83
N ALA A 305 -0.51 26.43 -19.88
CA ALA A 305 0.82 26.73 -20.45
C ALA A 305 2.01 26.09 -19.73
N ARG A 306 1.87 25.74 -18.43
CA ARG A 306 2.91 25.09 -17.61
C ARG A 306 2.51 23.71 -17.09
N ILE A 307 1.38 23.17 -17.54
CA ILE A 307 0.82 21.93 -17.00
C ILE A 307 0.82 20.87 -18.10
N GLN A 308 1.56 19.80 -17.87
CA GLN A 308 1.58 18.64 -18.75
C GLN A 308 0.84 17.49 -18.07
N VAL A 309 -0.17 16.94 -18.74
CA VAL A 309 -0.86 15.74 -18.27
C VAL A 309 -0.06 14.51 -18.68
N TRP A 310 0.17 13.61 -17.73
CA TRP A 310 0.71 12.28 -17.91
C TRP A 310 -0.43 11.27 -17.94
N ASP A 311 -0.51 10.50 -19.03
CA ASP A 311 -1.45 9.40 -19.20
C ASP A 311 -0.63 8.16 -19.58
N GLY A 312 -0.39 7.27 -18.61
CA GLY A 312 0.50 6.14 -18.80
C GLY A 312 0.73 5.32 -17.54
N SER A 313 1.82 4.57 -17.51
CA SER A 313 2.14 3.70 -16.37
C SER A 313 2.46 4.55 -15.12
N PHE A 314 2.14 4.00 -13.94
CA PHE A 314 2.58 4.61 -12.68
C PHE A 314 4.11 4.52 -12.50
N ALA A 315 4.77 3.54 -13.12
CA ALA A 315 6.22 3.42 -13.06
C ALA A 315 6.94 4.60 -13.75
N ALA A 316 6.48 4.99 -14.94
CA ALA A 316 6.98 6.21 -15.59
C ALA A 316 6.59 7.47 -14.81
N PHE A 317 5.38 7.55 -14.24
CA PHE A 317 5.04 8.69 -13.37
C PHE A 317 5.95 8.76 -12.14
N ALA A 318 6.25 7.63 -11.49
CA ALA A 318 7.18 7.56 -10.36
C ALA A 318 8.60 8.01 -10.75
N ARG A 319 9.01 7.79 -12.01
CA ARG A 319 10.25 8.32 -12.54
C ARG A 319 10.18 9.83 -12.75
N SER A 320 9.05 10.37 -13.20
CA SER A 320 8.80 11.82 -13.24
C SER A 320 8.84 12.42 -11.83
N ILE A 321 8.24 11.77 -10.81
CA ILE A 321 8.36 12.16 -9.40
C ILE A 321 9.84 12.26 -8.99
N GLN A 322 10.63 11.22 -9.27
CA GLN A 322 12.06 11.19 -8.95
C GLN A 322 12.88 12.30 -9.62
N ALA A 323 12.41 12.85 -10.74
CA ALA A 323 13.04 13.96 -11.45
C ALA A 323 12.49 15.34 -11.04
N SER A 324 11.44 15.41 -10.23
CA SER A 324 10.83 16.64 -9.75
C SER A 324 11.51 17.16 -8.47
N ARG A 325 11.35 18.46 -8.22
CA ARG A 325 11.81 19.13 -7.00
C ARG A 325 10.86 18.89 -5.83
N VAL A 326 9.58 18.72 -6.12
CA VAL A 326 8.53 18.47 -5.13
C VAL A 326 7.43 17.60 -5.71
N TYR A 327 6.84 16.74 -4.88
CA TYR A 327 5.58 16.05 -5.16
C TYR A 327 4.42 16.70 -4.41
N VAL A 328 3.25 16.84 -5.04
CA VAL A 328 2.04 17.37 -4.40
C VAL A 328 0.86 16.48 -4.72
N GLY A 329 0.03 16.12 -3.74
CA GLY A 329 -1.16 15.31 -4.04
C GLY A 329 -1.92 14.80 -2.83
N TYR A 330 -2.85 13.88 -3.07
CA TYR A 330 -3.57 13.19 -2.00
C TYR A 330 -2.75 12.06 -1.37
N ASP A 331 -3.27 11.49 -0.27
CA ASP A 331 -2.84 10.21 0.32
C ASP A 331 -3.01 9.05 -0.68
N SER A 332 -1.99 8.87 -1.52
CA SER A 332 -1.95 7.91 -2.62
C SER A 332 -0.57 7.27 -2.77
N ALA A 333 -0.38 6.43 -3.79
CA ALA A 333 0.92 5.83 -4.07
C ALA A 333 2.03 6.86 -4.33
N GLY A 334 1.70 8.05 -4.86
CA GLY A 334 2.67 9.06 -5.26
C GLY A 334 3.48 9.63 -4.08
N GLN A 335 2.85 9.82 -2.90
CA GLN A 335 3.57 10.33 -1.73
C GLN A 335 4.68 9.37 -1.25
N HIS A 336 4.41 8.06 -1.35
CA HIS A 336 5.34 7.03 -0.93
C HIS A 336 6.44 6.83 -1.96
N ALA A 337 6.12 6.97 -3.25
CA ALA A 337 7.11 7.03 -4.31
C ALA A 337 8.04 8.25 -4.13
N ALA A 338 7.51 9.43 -3.80
CA ALA A 338 8.31 10.62 -3.51
C ALA A 338 9.22 10.40 -2.29
N ALA A 339 8.67 9.88 -1.19
CA ALA A 339 9.43 9.56 0.01
C ALA A 339 10.57 8.57 -0.27
N ALA A 340 10.29 7.52 -1.04
CA ALA A 340 11.27 6.51 -1.45
C ALA A 340 12.30 7.05 -2.47
N ALA A 341 11.92 8.01 -3.30
CA ALA A 341 12.82 8.69 -4.23
C ALA A 341 13.71 9.75 -3.56
N GLY A 342 13.41 10.13 -2.32
CA GLY A 342 14.07 11.26 -1.66
C GLY A 342 13.63 12.62 -2.21
N VAL A 343 12.37 12.72 -2.64
CA VAL A 343 11.76 13.95 -3.15
C VAL A 343 10.84 14.54 -2.08
N PRO A 344 11.00 15.83 -1.70
CA PRO A 344 10.09 16.50 -0.78
C PRO A 344 8.64 16.40 -1.25
N SER A 345 7.70 16.25 -0.31
CA SER A 345 6.28 16.05 -0.66
C SER A 345 5.33 16.89 0.18
N VAL A 346 4.26 17.37 -0.45
CA VAL A 346 3.08 17.92 0.21
C VAL A 346 1.90 16.97 -0.03
N THR A 347 1.44 16.30 1.01
CA THR A 347 0.28 15.40 0.97
C THR A 347 -0.93 16.07 1.61
N VAL A 348 -2.09 15.98 0.97
CA VAL A 348 -3.39 16.22 1.61
C VAL A 348 -4.04 14.88 1.95
N PHE A 349 -4.29 14.66 3.24
CA PHE A 349 -4.69 13.37 3.80
C PHE A 349 -6.11 13.46 4.36
N ALA A 350 -7.07 12.82 3.70
CA ALA A 350 -8.49 12.82 4.06
C ALA A 350 -9.06 11.38 4.09
N GLY A 351 -10.27 11.22 4.64
CA GLY A 351 -11.06 9.99 4.46
C GLY A 351 -10.46 8.73 5.09
N TYR A 352 -9.93 8.84 6.31
CA TYR A 352 -9.36 7.71 7.07
C TYR A 352 -10.22 7.35 8.29
N PRO A 353 -10.30 6.07 8.69
CA PRO A 353 -11.24 5.57 9.70
C PRO A 353 -10.79 5.82 11.15
N CYS A 354 -9.52 6.17 11.38
CA CYS A 354 -8.97 6.51 12.69
C CYS A 354 -7.60 7.21 12.59
N GLU A 355 -7.24 7.97 13.63
CA GLU A 355 -5.94 8.68 13.72
C GLU A 355 -4.74 7.75 13.52
N ARG A 356 -4.85 6.50 13.98
CA ARG A 356 -3.79 5.50 13.83
C ARG A 356 -3.51 5.16 12.37
N MET A 357 -4.52 5.14 11.51
CA MET A 357 -4.32 4.99 10.05
C MET A 357 -3.50 6.14 9.49
N PHE A 358 -3.85 7.37 9.88
CA PHE A 358 -3.13 8.57 9.47
C PHE A 358 -1.65 8.44 9.86
N GLN A 359 -1.34 8.17 11.13
CA GLN A 359 0.05 8.05 11.59
C GLN A 359 0.83 6.93 10.86
N ARG A 360 0.18 5.80 10.58
CA ARG A 360 0.78 4.64 9.91
C ARG A 360 1.11 4.90 8.44
N TRP A 361 0.27 5.64 7.75
CA TRP A 361 0.44 5.95 6.31
C TRP A 361 1.13 7.27 6.03
N ARG A 362 1.63 7.97 7.05
CA ARG A 362 2.54 9.11 6.80
C ARG A 362 3.76 8.65 5.99
N PRO A 363 4.20 9.41 4.98
CA PRO A 363 5.44 9.11 4.27
C PRO A 363 6.62 9.11 5.25
N TRP A 364 7.56 8.18 5.04
CA TRP A 364 8.80 8.12 5.81
C TRP A 364 9.99 8.25 4.87
N SER A 365 10.79 9.29 5.07
CA SER A 365 11.97 9.57 4.27
C SER A 365 13.01 10.34 5.08
N ARG A 366 14.20 10.49 4.49
CA ARG A 366 15.26 11.38 4.98
C ARG A 366 15.05 12.83 4.56
N VAL A 367 14.22 13.07 3.54
CA VAL A 367 13.87 14.42 3.11
C VAL A 367 12.58 14.91 3.78
N PRO A 368 12.41 16.23 3.94
CA PRO A 368 11.24 16.79 4.57
C PRO A 368 9.95 16.53 3.76
N HIS A 369 8.84 16.35 4.46
CA HIS A 369 7.51 16.23 3.88
C HIS A 369 6.49 16.95 4.77
N ALA A 370 5.47 17.53 4.15
CA ALA A 370 4.32 18.10 4.82
C ALA A 370 3.11 17.21 4.59
N VAL A 371 2.37 16.88 5.66
CA VAL A 371 1.10 16.16 5.56
C VAL A 371 0.03 17.06 6.18
N ILE A 372 -0.92 17.49 5.35
CA ILE A 372 -2.06 18.29 5.74
C ILE A 372 -3.21 17.33 6.02
N GLN A 373 -3.57 17.23 7.29
CA GLN A 373 -4.68 16.40 7.73
C GLN A 373 -5.98 17.17 7.49
N VAL A 374 -6.86 16.63 6.65
CA VAL A 374 -8.18 17.24 6.37
C VAL A 374 -9.15 16.86 7.48
N LYS A 375 -9.77 17.86 8.09
CA LYS A 375 -10.86 17.72 9.05
C LYS A 375 -12.11 18.33 8.44
N ASP A 376 -12.40 19.59 8.78
CA ASP A 376 -13.60 20.32 8.34
C ASP A 376 -13.24 21.63 7.61
N GLU A 377 -11.97 21.79 7.21
CA GLU A 377 -11.48 22.99 6.53
C GLU A 377 -12.09 23.13 5.12
N GLN A 378 -12.35 24.39 4.74
CA GLN A 378 -12.81 24.71 3.39
C GLN A 378 -11.69 24.49 2.35
N PRO A 379 -12.02 24.10 1.11
CA PRO A 379 -11.05 23.87 0.03
C PRO A 379 -9.98 24.97 -0.11
N GLU A 380 -10.35 26.24 -0.01
CA GLU A 380 -9.44 27.38 -0.16
C GLU A 380 -8.39 27.44 0.95
N THR A 381 -8.77 27.05 2.17
CA THR A 381 -7.86 26.98 3.32
C THR A 381 -6.84 25.87 3.11
N LEU A 382 -7.28 24.71 2.64
CA LEU A 382 -6.41 23.57 2.33
C LEU A 382 -5.45 23.89 1.18
N VAL A 383 -5.92 24.61 0.15
CA VAL A 383 -5.05 25.12 -0.93
C VAL A 383 -3.99 26.06 -0.34
N ALA A 384 -4.36 27.03 0.49
CA ALA A 384 -3.40 27.95 1.09
C ALA A 384 -2.32 27.23 1.92
N GLN A 385 -2.72 26.27 2.76
CA GLN A 385 -1.79 25.46 3.55
C GLN A 385 -0.85 24.62 2.67
N ALA A 386 -1.39 24.00 1.62
CA ALA A 386 -0.60 23.20 0.69
C ALA A 386 0.43 24.06 -0.05
N LEU A 387 0.02 25.25 -0.50
CA LEU A 387 0.89 26.17 -1.21
C LEU A 387 1.98 26.77 -0.31
N GLU A 388 1.68 27.07 0.96
CA GLU A 388 2.69 27.47 1.94
C GLU A 388 3.71 26.35 2.18
N ALA A 389 3.25 25.09 2.23
CA ALA A 389 4.14 23.93 2.32
C ALA A 389 5.00 23.76 1.07
N VAL A 390 4.45 24.01 -0.13
CA VAL A 390 5.22 24.02 -1.38
C VAL A 390 6.31 25.09 -1.34
N ASP A 391 6.02 26.30 -0.86
CA ASP A 391 7.00 27.38 -0.75
C ASP A 391 8.18 27.00 0.15
N ARG A 392 7.92 26.32 1.27
CA ARG A 392 8.96 25.85 2.19
C ARG A 392 9.80 24.71 1.62
N LEU A 393 9.22 23.82 0.81
CA LEU A 393 9.84 22.56 0.38
C LEU A 393 10.47 22.60 -1.02
N ALA A 394 9.92 23.41 -1.93
CA ALA A 394 10.38 23.46 -3.32
C ALA A 394 11.49 24.48 -3.55
N VAL A 395 11.63 25.47 -2.65
CA VAL A 395 12.57 26.61 -2.79
C VAL A 395 13.86 26.42 -1.97
N SER A 396 13.91 25.40 -1.10
CA SER A 396 15.14 24.92 -0.43
C SER A 396 15.93 23.98 -1.32
#